data_AF-A0A8T3ZLV2-F1
#
_entry.id   AF-A0A8T3ZLV2-F1
#
_cell.length_a   1.000
_cell.length_b   1.000
_cell.length_c   1.000
_cell.angle_alpha   90.00
_cell.angle_beta   90.00
_cell.angle_gamma   90.00
#
_symmetry.space_group_name_H-M   'P 1'
#
loop_
_entity.id
_entity.type
_entity.pdbx_description
1 polymer ?
#
loop_
_entity_poly.entity_id
_entity_poly.type
_entity_poly.pdbx_seq_one_letter_code
_entity_poly.pdbx_strand_id
1 'polypeptide(L)'
;MKLFDFNKLLENTELREGKIKEYTKSEIIKKEEANNAEIKGHVAKAEHNLSFIQDNIKLGYYDWCITGCYYATYHAALALLLKKGFITKNHDATLCLLMREYYKQGMTKEEIELVNKFFLDYQDLLFYELFFRKICQKR
;
A
#
# COMPACT_ATOMS: atom_id res chain seq x y z
N MET A 1 -4.80 -6.16 3.70
CA MET A 1 -5.69 -6.59 4.81
C MET A 1 -7.03 -7.08 4.27
N LYS A 2 -7.65 -8.11 4.88
CA LYS A 2 -8.97 -8.62 4.46
C LYS A 2 -10.05 -7.52 4.52
N LEU A 3 -11.01 -7.56 3.59
CA LEU A 3 -12.03 -6.50 3.44
C LEU A 3 -12.89 -6.31 4.70
N PHE A 4 -13.19 -7.39 5.44
CA PHE A 4 -13.93 -7.31 6.70
C PHE A 4 -13.16 -6.50 7.75
N ASP A 5 -11.88 -6.82 7.95
CA ASP A 5 -11.02 -6.12 8.89
C ASP A 5 -10.77 -4.67 8.47
N PHE A 6 -10.64 -4.43 7.16
CA PHE A 6 -10.54 -3.10 6.57
C PHE A 6 -11.73 -2.22 6.94
N ASN A 7 -12.96 -2.68 6.68
CA ASN A 7 -14.16 -1.89 6.97
C ASN A 7 -14.29 -1.61 8.47
N LYS A 8 -13.99 -2.61 9.30
CA LYS A 8 -14.00 -2.46 10.76
C LYS A 8 -13.04 -1.36 11.23
N LEU A 9 -11.83 -1.29 10.67
CA LEU A 9 -10.84 -0.25 11.02
C LEU A 9 -11.16 1.12 10.41
N LEU A 10 -11.82 1.16 9.26
CA LEU A 10 -12.26 2.42 8.64
C LEU A 10 -13.38 3.08 9.47
N GLU A 11 -14.34 2.29 9.93
CA GLU A 11 -15.54 2.76 10.64
C GLU A 11 -15.31 2.94 12.15
N ASN A 12 -14.47 2.11 12.77
CA ASN A 12 -14.19 2.18 14.21
C ASN A 12 -12.85 2.89 14.50
N THR A 13 -12.94 4.17 14.87
CA THR A 13 -11.76 4.98 15.21
C THR A 13 -11.00 4.46 16.42
N GLU A 14 -11.67 3.98 17.47
CA GLU A 14 -11.00 3.49 18.67
C GLU A 14 -10.14 2.25 18.38
N LEU A 15 -10.70 1.31 17.60
CA LEU A 15 -9.97 0.12 17.16
C LEU A 15 -8.75 0.51 16.32
N ARG A 16 -8.91 1.46 15.39
CA ARG A 16 -7.82 1.95 14.54
C ARG A 16 -6.71 2.60 15.36
N GLU A 17 -7.06 3.47 16.30
CA GLU A 17 -6.08 4.11 17.18
C GLU A 17 -5.38 3.08 18.08
N GLY A 18 -6.08 2.06 18.56
CA GLY A 18 -5.48 0.93 19.28
C GLY A 18 -4.40 0.23 18.46
N LYS A 19 -4.71 -0.09 17.20
CA LYS A 19 -3.77 -0.76 16.28
C LYS A 19 -2.57 0.14 15.92
N ILE A 20 -2.79 1.44 15.72
CA ILE A 20 -1.70 2.42 15.50
C ILE A 20 -0.78 2.50 16.72
N LYS A 21 -1.34 2.50 17.94
CA LYS A 21 -0.53 2.49 19.18
C LYS A 21 0.33 1.23 19.28
N GLU A 22 -0.22 0.06 18.94
CA GLU A 22 0.53 -1.19 18.89
C GLU A 22 1.68 -1.14 17.87
N TYR A 23 1.41 -0.65 16.66
CA TYR A 23 2.44 -0.46 15.63
C TYR A 23 3.50 0.58 16.02
N THR A 24 3.12 1.61 16.78
CA THR A 24 4.08 2.59 17.30
C THR A 24 4.96 1.95 18.39
N LYS A 25 4.37 1.19 19.31
CA LYS A 25 5.10 0.49 20.38
C LYS A 25 6.09 -0.54 19.84
N SER A 26 5.75 -1.21 18.75
CA SER A 26 6.59 -2.20 18.06
C SER A 26 7.55 -1.59 17.03
N GLU A 27 7.68 -0.26 16.98
CA GLU A 27 8.53 0.47 16.01
C GLU A 27 8.23 0.20 14.53
N ILE A 28 7.03 -0.29 14.21
CA ILE A 28 6.53 -0.43 12.84
C ILE A 28 6.12 0.93 12.29
N ILE A 29 5.55 1.79 13.16
CA ILE A 29 5.34 3.22 12.92
C ILE A 29 6.37 3.99 13.71
N LYS A 30 7.06 4.94 13.06
CA LYS A 30 7.92 5.92 13.72
C LYS A 30 7.43 7.32 13.41
N LYS A 31 7.57 8.22 14.39
CA LYS A 31 7.42 9.65 14.15
C LYS A 31 8.79 10.21 13.78
N GLU A 32 8.83 10.93 12.67
CA GLU A 32 10.04 11.56 12.17
C GLU A 32 9.68 12.92 11.59
N GLU A 33 10.59 13.90 11.66
CA GLU A 33 10.36 15.17 11.01
C GLU A 33 10.31 14.99 9.49
N ALA A 34 9.48 15.80 8.82
CA ALA A 34 9.30 15.69 7.38
C ALA A 34 10.62 16.00 6.65
N ASN A 35 11.26 14.97 6.09
CA ASN A 35 12.47 15.11 5.29
C ASN A 35 12.11 15.31 3.81
N ASN A 36 12.26 16.54 3.32
CA ASN A 36 11.95 16.88 1.93
C ASN A 36 12.75 16.07 0.89
N ALA A 37 13.99 15.67 1.20
CA ALA A 37 14.79 14.86 0.28
C ALA A 37 14.23 13.44 0.17
N GLU A 38 13.83 12.84 1.28
CA GLU A 38 13.25 11.50 1.32
C GLU A 38 11.84 11.47 0.71
N ILE A 39 11.01 12.49 0.97
CA ILE A 39 9.72 12.67 0.30
C ILE A 39 9.91 12.70 -1.23
N LYS A 40 10.86 13.50 -1.73
CA LYS A 40 11.18 13.55 -3.16
C LYS A 40 11.69 12.21 -3.68
N GLY A 41 12.50 11.49 -2.89
CA GLY A 41 12.97 10.16 -3.23
C GLY A 41 11.82 9.15 -3.42
N HIS A 42 10.82 9.17 -2.54
CA HIS A 42 9.63 8.34 -2.70
C HIS A 42 8.79 8.73 -3.92
N VAL A 43 8.58 10.02 -4.17
CA VAL A 43 7.87 10.49 -5.38
C VAL A 43 8.60 10.04 -6.64
N ALA A 44 9.93 10.23 -6.72
CA ALA A 44 10.72 9.80 -7.86
C ALA A 44 10.66 8.28 -8.10
N LYS A 45 10.65 7.47 -7.03
CA LYS A 45 10.45 6.02 -7.14
C LYS A 45 9.05 5.67 -7.68
N ALA A 46 8.02 6.39 -7.25
CA ALA A 46 6.67 6.18 -7.76
C ALA A 46 6.58 6.53 -9.26
N GLU A 47 7.13 7.68 -9.66
CA GLU A 47 7.20 8.12 -11.06
C GLU A 47 7.98 7.13 -11.94
N HIS A 48 9.11 6.62 -11.45
CA HIS A 48 9.90 5.62 -12.17
C HIS A 48 9.09 4.34 -12.42
N ASN A 49 8.38 3.83 -11.40
CA ASN A 49 7.52 2.66 -11.57
C ASN A 49 6.38 2.93 -12.57
N LEU A 50 5.78 4.13 -12.55
CA LEU A 50 4.76 4.52 -13.53
C LEU A 50 5.30 4.55 -14.96
N SER A 51 6.51 5.08 -15.17
CA SER A 51 7.17 5.04 -16.49
C SER A 51 7.39 3.60 -16.97
N PHE A 52 7.89 2.73 -16.08
CA PHE A 52 8.06 1.31 -16.39
C PHE A 52 6.75 0.65 -16.81
N ILE A 53 5.64 0.94 -16.12
CA ILE A 53 4.31 0.42 -16.47
C ILE A 53 3.88 0.88 -17.87
N GLN A 54 4.07 2.16 -18.20
CA GLN A 54 3.68 2.73 -19.50
C GLN A 54 4.41 2.08 -20.67
N ASP A 55 5.68 1.70 -20.47
CA ASP A 55 6.47 1.02 -21.49
C ASP A 55 6.04 -0.46 -21.63
N ASN A 56 5.79 -1.13 -20.50
CA ASN A 56 5.54 -2.56 -20.47
C ASN A 56 4.09 -2.96 -20.79
N ILE A 57 3.12 -2.06 -20.58
CA ILE A 57 1.71 -2.34 -20.88
C ILE A 57 1.49 -2.57 -22.37
N LYS A 58 2.24 -1.86 -23.22
CA LYS A 58 2.20 -2.02 -24.69
C LYS A 58 2.82 -3.33 -25.17
N LEU A 59 3.72 -3.89 -24.35
CA LEU A 59 4.42 -5.14 -24.62
C LEU A 59 3.66 -6.38 -24.09
N GLY A 60 2.56 -6.16 -23.35
CA GLY A 60 1.73 -7.23 -22.81
C GLY A 60 2.23 -7.85 -21.49
N TYR A 61 3.24 -7.26 -20.84
CA TYR A 61 3.77 -7.71 -19.55
C TYR A 61 2.89 -7.22 -18.37
N TYR A 62 1.62 -7.63 -18.37
CA TYR A 62 0.62 -7.11 -17.44
C TYR A 62 0.87 -7.50 -15.98
N ASP A 63 1.44 -8.67 -15.73
CA ASP A 63 1.91 -9.10 -14.41
C ASP A 63 2.91 -8.10 -13.82
N TRP A 64 3.91 -7.71 -14.61
CA TRP A 64 4.89 -6.69 -14.22
C TRP A 64 4.26 -5.30 -14.07
N CYS A 65 3.27 -4.96 -14.89
CA CYS A 65 2.52 -3.72 -14.72
C CYS A 65 1.77 -3.67 -13.38
N ILE A 66 1.15 -4.78 -12.96
CA ILE A 66 0.46 -4.87 -11.65
C ILE A 66 1.45 -4.68 -10.50
N THR A 67 2.60 -5.35 -10.57
CA THR A 67 3.68 -5.16 -9.57
C THR A 67 4.18 -3.72 -9.54
N GLY A 68 4.36 -3.09 -10.71
CA GLY A 68 4.73 -1.68 -10.82
C GLY A 68 3.69 -0.76 -10.17
N CYS A 69 2.39 -1.00 -10.42
CA CYS A 69 1.30 -0.23 -9.81
C CYS A 69 1.37 -0.31 -8.27
N TYR A 70 1.57 -1.51 -7.73
CA TYR A 70 1.72 -1.72 -6.29
C TYR A 70 2.87 -0.89 -5.70
N TYR A 71 4.07 -0.95 -6.28
CA TYR A 71 5.22 -0.19 -5.76
C TYR A 71 5.07 1.31 -5.95
N ALA A 72 4.44 1.75 -7.05
CA ALA A 72 4.13 3.16 -7.27
C ALA A 72 3.18 3.70 -6.19
N THR A 73 2.08 2.99 -5.94
CA THR A 73 1.11 3.35 -4.89
C THR A 73 1.73 3.30 -3.50
N TYR A 74 2.56 2.29 -3.21
CA TYR A 74 3.23 2.19 -1.91
C TYR A 74 4.17 3.37 -1.65
N HIS A 75 5.01 3.73 -2.62
CA HIS A 75 5.89 4.88 -2.47
C HIS A 75 5.15 6.21 -2.40
N ALA A 76 4.06 6.39 -3.14
CA ALA A 76 3.21 7.57 -3.02
C ALA A 76 2.60 7.68 -1.61
N ALA A 77 2.12 6.56 -1.04
CA ALA A 77 1.60 6.52 0.33
C ALA A 77 2.66 6.87 1.37
N LEU A 78 3.87 6.32 1.24
CA LEU A 78 4.99 6.66 2.14
C LEU A 78 5.34 8.16 2.07
N ALA A 79 5.36 8.75 0.87
CA ALA A 79 5.61 10.19 0.70
C ALA A 79 4.54 11.05 1.39
N LEU A 80 3.26 10.66 1.29
CA LEU A 80 2.15 11.35 1.97
C LEU A 80 2.28 11.27 3.49
N LEU A 81 2.54 10.08 4.03
CA LEU A 81 2.68 9.89 5.47
C LEU A 81 3.92 10.59 6.04
N LEU A 82 5.03 10.61 5.30
CA LEU A 82 6.23 11.31 5.73
C LEU A 82 6.02 12.83 5.77
N LYS A 83 5.22 13.40 4.86
CA LYS A 83 4.77 14.81 4.95
C LYS A 83 4.00 15.10 6.24
N LYS A 84 3.34 14.09 6.82
CA LYS A 84 2.63 14.15 8.11
C LYS A 84 3.53 13.78 9.30
N GLY A 85 4.80 13.49 9.06
CA GLY A 85 5.77 13.13 10.07
C GLY A 85 5.72 11.67 10.53
N PHE A 86 5.30 10.76 9.64
CA PHE A 86 5.22 9.33 9.93
C PHE A 86 6.03 8.49 8.93
N ILE A 87 6.76 7.53 9.45
CA ILE A 87 7.40 6.45 8.68
C ILE A 87 6.74 5.14 9.07
N THR A 88 6.55 4.26 8.08
CA THR A 88 5.96 2.93 8.28
C THR A 88 6.81 1.85 7.63
N LYS A 89 6.83 0.66 8.25
CA LYS A 89 7.62 -0.48 7.77
C LYS A 89 6.80 -1.57 7.07
N ASN A 90 5.47 -1.48 7.08
CA ASN A 90 4.59 -2.46 6.44
C ASN A 90 3.27 -1.84 5.94
N HIS A 91 2.55 -2.60 5.11
CA HIS A 91 1.33 -2.16 4.45
C HIS A 91 0.17 -1.89 5.42
N ASP A 92 -0.04 -2.75 6.40
CA ASP A 92 -1.14 -2.59 7.35
C ASP A 92 -0.99 -1.30 8.18
N ALA A 93 0.22 -0.99 8.64
CA ALA A 93 0.52 0.26 9.32
C ALA A 93 0.36 1.48 8.41
N THR A 94 0.79 1.35 7.14
CA THR A 94 0.58 2.38 6.10
C THR A 94 -0.91 2.69 5.95
N LEU A 95 -1.74 1.65 5.78
CA LEU A 95 -3.19 1.75 5.65
C LEU A 95 -3.84 2.40 6.86
N CYS A 96 -3.51 1.95 8.08
CA CYS A 96 -4.10 2.52 9.29
C CYS A 96 -3.81 4.02 9.40
N LEU A 97 -2.60 4.46 9.05
CA LEU A 97 -2.27 5.88 9.04
C LEU A 97 -2.93 6.65 7.90
N LEU A 98 -3.02 6.09 6.70
CA LEU A 98 -3.77 6.73 5.60
C LEU A 98 -5.24 6.94 5.97
N MET A 99 -5.87 5.93 6.59
CA MET A 99 -7.24 6.04 7.11
C MET A 99 -7.36 7.15 8.16
N ARG A 100 -6.37 7.28 9.07
CA ARG A 100 -6.42 8.31 10.11
C ARG A 100 -6.21 9.72 9.55
N GLU A 101 -5.26 9.89 8.64
CA GLU A 101 -4.80 11.20 8.17
C GLU A 101 -5.54 11.75 6.96
N TYR A 102 -6.09 10.88 6.10
CA TYR A 102 -6.61 11.29 4.78
C TYR A 102 -8.06 10.86 4.52
N TYR A 103 -8.60 9.86 5.22
CA TYR A 103 -10.00 9.49 5.01
C TYR A 103 -10.93 10.66 5.34
N LYS A 104 -11.80 11.02 4.38
CA LYS A 104 -12.72 12.18 4.44
C LYS A 104 -12.06 13.57 4.42
N GLN A 105 -10.73 13.66 4.49
CA GLN A 105 -9.98 14.92 4.44
C GLN A 105 -9.18 15.12 3.15
N GLY A 106 -9.00 14.05 2.37
CA GLY A 106 -8.32 14.09 1.08
C GLY A 106 -8.42 12.80 0.25
N MET A 107 -8.97 11.72 0.83
CA MET A 107 -9.26 10.47 0.12
C MET A 107 -10.67 9.96 0.46
N THR A 108 -11.34 9.41 -0.55
CA THR A 108 -12.63 8.71 -0.39
C THR A 108 -12.43 7.30 0.17
N LYS A 109 -13.54 6.62 0.51
CA LYS A 109 -13.50 5.23 0.94
C LYS A 109 -12.97 4.33 -0.18
N GLU A 110 -13.43 4.57 -1.40
CA GLU A 110 -13.11 3.80 -2.60
C GLU A 110 -11.61 3.90 -2.93
N GLU A 111 -11.02 5.09 -2.78
CA GLU A 111 -9.58 5.29 -2.99
C GLU A 111 -8.74 4.52 -1.95
N ILE A 112 -9.11 4.57 -0.68
CA ILE A 112 -8.39 3.85 0.39
C ILE A 112 -8.59 2.32 0.25
N GLU A 113 -9.79 1.89 -0.15
CA GLU A 113 -10.06 0.48 -0.49
C GLU A 113 -9.23 0.00 -1.67
N LEU A 114 -9.08 0.83 -2.70
CA LEU A 114 -8.25 0.52 -3.86
C LEU A 114 -6.78 0.36 -3.45
N VAL A 115 -6.27 1.25 -2.61
CA VAL A 115 -4.93 1.12 -2.01
C VAL A 115 -4.81 -0.20 -1.23
N ASN A 116 -5.80 -0.58 -0.41
CA ASN A 116 -5.79 -1.85 0.30
C ASN A 116 -5.79 -3.06 -0.63
N LYS A 117 -6.52 -3.00 -1.75
CA LYS A 117 -6.55 -4.08 -2.76
C LYS A 117 -5.23 -4.22 -3.50
N PHE A 118 -4.51 -3.12 -3.71
CA PHE A 118 -3.19 -3.17 -4.34
C PHE A 118 -2.14 -3.84 -3.46
N PHE A 119 -2.26 -3.73 -2.13
CA PHE A 119 -1.41 -4.46 -1.20
C PHE A 119 -1.78 -5.95 -1.19
N LEU A 120 -1.37 -6.64 -2.26
CA LEU A 120 -1.43 -8.09 -2.42
C LEU A 120 -0.86 -8.75 -1.17
N ASP A 121 -1.62 -9.66 -0.58
CA ASP A 121 -1.10 -10.44 0.53
C ASP A 121 -0.38 -11.71 0.02
N TYR A 122 0.33 -12.38 0.93
CA TYR A 122 1.04 -13.61 0.61
C TYR A 122 0.10 -14.73 0.10
N GLN A 123 -1.18 -14.70 0.46
CA GLN A 123 -2.17 -15.66 -0.01
C GLN A 123 -2.59 -15.37 -1.45
N ASP A 124 -2.66 -14.10 -1.85
CA ASP A 124 -2.88 -13.70 -3.23
C ASP A 124 -1.73 -14.21 -4.13
N LEU A 125 -0.48 -14.00 -3.70
CA LEU A 125 0.71 -14.51 -4.40
C LEU A 125 0.72 -16.04 -4.49
N LEU A 126 0.46 -16.73 -3.38
CA LEU A 126 0.34 -18.20 -3.36
C LEU A 126 -0.79 -18.69 -4.25
N PHE A 127 -1.94 -17.99 -4.27
CA PHE A 127 -3.05 -18.34 -5.14
C PHE A 127 -2.63 -18.26 -6.61
N TYR A 128 -1.98 -17.18 -7.03
CA TYR A 128 -1.49 -17.05 -8.40
C TYR A 128 -0.48 -18.14 -8.76
N GLU A 129 0.46 -18.45 -7.87
CA GLU A 129 1.44 -19.52 -8.07
C GLU A 129 0.78 -20.91 -8.17
N LEU A 130 -0.10 -21.25 -7.22
CA LEU A 130 -0.79 -22.54 -7.18
C LEU A 130 -1.76 -22.70 -8.35
N PHE A 131 -2.48 -21.64 -8.71
CA PHE A 131 -3.39 -21.61 -9.85
C PHE A 131 -2.61 -21.79 -11.16
N PHE A 132 -1.48 -21.11 -11.32
CA PHE A 132 -0.58 -21.27 -12.46
C PHE A 132 -0.04 -22.70 -12.55
N ARG A 133 0.47 -23.27 -11.45
CA ARG A 133 0.92 -24.68 -11.39
C ARG A 133 -0.20 -25.65 -11.79
N LYS A 134 -1.44 -25.40 -11.37
CA LYS A 134 -2.61 -26.24 -11.69
C LYS A 134 -3.02 -26.17 -13.16
N ILE A 135 -2.78 -25.05 -13.83
CA ILE A 135 -2.98 -24.91 -15.28
C ILE A 135 -1.82 -25.58 -16.04
N CYS A 136 -0.58 -25.38 -15.60
CA CYS A 136 0.60 -25.93 -16.28
C CYS A 136 0.77 -27.44 -16.11
N GLN A 137 0.25 -28.05 -15.04
CA GLN A 137 0.29 -29.51 -14.80
C GLN A 137 -0.80 -30.29 -15.55
N LYS A 138 -1.66 -29.64 -16.34
CA LYS A 138 -2.65 -30.29 -17.22
C LYS A 138 -2.14 -30.50 -18.66
N ARG A 139 -0.84 -30.75 -18.84
CA ARG A 139 -0.28 -31.23 -20.11
C ARG A 139 0.28 -32.64 -19.95
#